data_AF-A0A3P1W2E9-F1
#
_entry.id   AF-A0A3P1W2E9-F1
#
_cell.length_a   1.000
_cell.length_b   1.000
_cell.length_c   1.000
_cell.angle_alpha   90.00
_cell.angle_beta   90.00
_cell.angle_gamma   90.00
#
_symmetry.space_group_name_H-M   'P 1'
#
loop_
_entity.id
_entity.type
_entity.pdbx_description
1 polymer ?
#
loop_
_entity_poly.entity_id
_entity_poly.type
_entity_poly.pdbx_seq_one_letter_code
_entity_poly.pdbx_strand_id
1 'polypeptide(L)'
;MQKKLGYEGYSELRFSLKRISEKIIEREERECKTDENNDPFEEISHEVNRTLMIQDREKIREVVNKILKSKIVYVVSRVSSIHAGEYLTSRLRICKIKTIFISDVNLLDTIIEHMTSEEVIIFLSQSGGRRK
;
A
#
# COMPACT_ATOMS: atom_id res chain seq x y z
N MET A 1 11.01 -23.77 0.82
CA MET A 1 9.82 -24.62 1.08
C MET A 1 8.82 -24.57 -0.07
N GLN A 2 8.40 -23.40 -0.58
CA GLN A 2 7.35 -23.32 -1.62
C GLN A 2 7.67 -24.06 -2.94
N LYS A 3 8.91 -23.95 -3.44
CA LYS A 3 9.36 -24.71 -4.63
C LYS A 3 9.34 -26.24 -4.45
N LYS A 4 9.50 -26.73 -3.22
CA LYS A 4 9.40 -28.17 -2.92
C LYS A 4 7.95 -28.69 -3.02
N LEU A 5 6.96 -27.81 -2.91
CA LEU A 5 5.54 -28.12 -3.13
C LEU A 5 5.09 -27.88 -4.59
N GLY A 6 6.03 -27.55 -5.50
CA GLY A 6 5.72 -27.32 -6.92
C GLY A 6 5.27 -25.91 -7.27
N TYR A 7 5.30 -24.95 -6.33
CA TYR A 7 4.95 -23.56 -6.59
C TYR A 7 6.18 -22.71 -6.95
N GLU A 8 6.06 -21.81 -7.93
CA GLU A 8 7.10 -20.89 -8.39
C GLU A 8 7.51 -19.88 -7.31
N GLY A 9 6.60 -19.56 -6.37
CA GLY A 9 6.90 -18.67 -5.25
C GLY A 9 5.78 -18.53 -4.22
N TYR A 10 6.04 -17.70 -3.20
CA TYR A 10 5.09 -17.44 -2.11
C TYR A 10 3.76 -16.88 -2.59
N SER A 11 3.77 -15.98 -3.57
CA SER A 11 2.53 -15.39 -4.11
C SER A 11 1.62 -16.46 -4.69
N GLU A 12 2.17 -17.39 -5.47
CA GLU A 12 1.39 -18.47 -6.09
C GLU A 12 0.81 -19.41 -5.03
N LEU A 13 1.62 -19.82 -4.05
CA LEU A 13 1.15 -20.62 -2.92
C LEU A 13 0.04 -19.90 -2.12
N ARG A 14 0.19 -18.58 -1.88
CA ARG A 14 -0.83 -17.80 -1.17
C ARG A 14 -2.13 -17.75 -1.96
N PHE A 15 -2.07 -17.52 -3.28
CA PHE A 15 -3.24 -17.54 -4.14
C PHE A 15 -3.92 -18.91 -4.18
N SER A 16 -3.16 -19.99 -4.25
CA SER A 16 -3.73 -21.34 -4.24
C SER A 16 -4.42 -21.67 -2.92
N LEU A 17 -3.80 -21.30 -1.79
CA LEU A 17 -4.41 -21.49 -0.48
C LEU A 17 -5.69 -20.67 -0.32
N LYS A 18 -5.70 -19.40 -0.75
CA LYS A 18 -6.90 -18.55 -0.73
C LYS A 18 -8.04 -19.17 -1.54
N ARG A 19 -7.74 -19.69 -2.72
CA ARG A 19 -8.74 -20.34 -3.58
C ARG A 19 -9.28 -21.64 -2.97
N ILE A 20 -8.46 -22.37 -2.22
CA ILE A 20 -8.90 -23.57 -1.48
C ILE A 20 -9.80 -23.16 -0.32
N SER A 21 -9.43 -22.14 0.46
CA SER A 21 -10.26 -21.67 1.57
C SER A 21 -11.60 -21.10 1.09
N GLU A 22 -11.61 -20.33 0.00
CA GLU A 22 -12.85 -19.80 -0.59
C GLU A 22 -13.79 -20.93 -1.04
N LYS A 23 -13.27 -22.01 -1.63
CA LYS A 23 -14.08 -23.19 -2.01
C LYS A 23 -14.63 -23.97 -0.82
N ILE A 24 -13.95 -23.94 0.32
CA ILE A 24 -14.43 -24.56 1.56
C ILE A 24 -15.55 -23.70 2.15
N ILE A 25 -15.34 -22.37 2.20
CA ILE A 25 -16.33 -21.40 2.68
C ILE A 25 -17.59 -21.41 1.80
N GLU A 26 -17.46 -21.41 0.47
CA GLU A 26 -18.60 -21.52 -0.46
C GLU A 26 -19.38 -22.84 -0.36
N ARG A 27 -18.77 -23.89 0.20
CA ARG A 27 -19.46 -25.16 0.52
C ARG A 27 -20.23 -25.05 1.83
N GLU A 28 -19.67 -24.37 2.83
CA GLU A 28 -20.29 -24.16 4.14
C GLU A 28 -21.42 -23.10 4.08
N GLU A 29 -21.26 -22.02 3.31
CA GLU A 29 -22.28 -20.97 3.11
C GLU A 29 -23.51 -21.46 2.33
N ARG A 30 -23.36 -22.51 1.50
CA ARG A 30 -24.50 -23.16 0.84
C ARG A 30 -25.38 -23.94 1.81
N GLU A 31 -24.88 -24.29 3.00
CA GLU A 31 -25.61 -24.98 4.06
C GLU A 31 -26.15 -24.02 5.13
N CYS A 32 -25.61 -22.80 5.23
CA CYS A 32 -26.08 -21.75 6.16
C CYS A 32 -26.37 -20.43 5.43
N LYS A 33 -27.62 -20.22 5.00
CA LYS A 33 -28.11 -18.91 4.55
C LYS A 33 -28.34 -17.97 5.75
N THR A 34 -27.36 -17.16 6.09
CA THR A 34 -27.40 -15.93 6.94
C THR A 34 -25.98 -15.36 6.88
N ASP A 35 -25.63 -14.17 6.40
CA ASP A 35 -26.23 -12.83 6.47
C ASP A 35 -25.91 -12.04 5.19
N GLU A 36 -26.92 -11.41 4.57
CA GLU A 36 -26.78 -10.61 3.35
C GLU A 36 -26.49 -9.11 3.62
N ASN A 37 -26.07 -8.71 4.81
CA ASN A 37 -25.87 -7.28 5.12
C ASN A 37 -24.48 -6.97 5.67
N ASN A 38 -23.43 -7.10 4.85
CA ASN A 38 -22.23 -6.29 5.06
C ASN A 38 -22.49 -4.93 4.40
N ASP A 39 -22.91 -3.95 5.20
CA ASP A 39 -22.98 -2.57 4.75
C ASP A 39 -21.56 -2.10 4.36
N PRO A 40 -21.30 -1.71 3.11
CA PRO A 40 -20.00 -1.20 2.69
C PRO A 40 -19.50 -0.02 3.54
N PHE A 41 -20.42 0.78 4.11
CA PHE A 41 -20.06 1.87 5.00
C PHE A 41 -19.53 1.38 6.36
N GLU A 42 -20.08 0.28 6.89
CA GLU A 42 -19.57 -0.33 8.13
C GLU A 42 -18.19 -0.94 7.90
N GLU A 43 -17.97 -1.62 6.78
CA GLU A 43 -16.66 -2.20 6.44
C GLU A 43 -15.58 -1.11 6.30
N ILE A 44 -15.88 -0.03 5.56
CA ILE A 44 -14.96 1.12 5.42
C ILE A 44 -14.68 1.74 6.78
N SER A 45 -15.71 1.97 7.60
CA SER A 45 -15.55 2.59 8.92
C SER A 45 -14.69 1.73 9.84
N HIS A 46 -14.89 0.41 9.81
CA HIS A 46 -14.08 -0.54 10.56
C HIS A 46 -12.61 -0.48 10.14
N GLU A 47 -12.31 -0.50 8.84
CA GLU A 47 -10.93 -0.43 8.33
C GLU A 47 -10.24 0.90 8.64
N VAL A 48 -10.97 2.03 8.58
CA VAL A 48 -10.44 3.34 8.99
C VAL A 48 -10.10 3.35 10.47
N ASN A 49 -11.00 2.89 11.33
CA ASN A 49 -10.78 2.84 12.78
C ASN A 49 -9.60 1.95 13.14
N ARG A 50 -9.52 0.76 12.53
CA ARG A 50 -8.40 -0.16 12.69
C ARG A 50 -7.08 0.50 12.29
N THR A 51 -7.07 1.24 11.18
CA THR A 51 -5.89 1.98 10.71
C THR A 51 -5.45 3.02 11.75
N LEU A 52 -6.38 3.78 12.33
CA LEU A 52 -6.06 4.79 13.36
C LEU A 52 -5.51 4.17 14.65
N MET A 53 -5.97 2.97 15.03
CA MET A 53 -5.51 2.29 16.26
C MET A 53 -4.08 1.75 16.16
N ILE A 54 -3.64 1.34 14.97
CA ILE A 54 -2.32 0.70 14.76
C ILE A 54 -1.22 1.77 14.53
N GLN A 55 -1.60 3.04 14.34
CA GLN A 55 -0.65 4.11 14.06
C GLN A 55 0.25 4.45 15.25
N ASP A 56 1.54 4.41 15.02
CA ASP A 56 2.58 4.87 15.93
C ASP A 56 2.81 6.38 15.74
N ARG A 57 2.29 7.19 16.67
CA ARG A 57 2.31 8.66 16.56
C ARG A 57 3.72 9.24 16.56
N GLU A 58 4.66 8.63 17.28
CA GLU A 58 6.04 9.11 17.34
C GLU A 58 6.73 8.87 15.98
N LYS A 59 6.56 7.69 15.39
CA LYS A 59 7.08 7.41 14.04
C LYS A 59 6.49 8.33 12.98
N ILE A 60 5.18 8.62 13.06
CA ILE A 60 4.55 9.58 12.15
C ILE A 60 5.22 10.96 12.29
N ARG A 61 5.47 11.41 13.52
CA ARG A 61 6.13 12.69 13.77
C ARG A 61 7.54 12.75 13.21
N GLU A 62 8.31 11.67 13.34
CA GLU A 62 9.64 11.56 12.73
C GLU A 62 9.58 11.69 11.20
N VAL A 63 8.64 10.99 10.55
CA VAL A 63 8.45 11.07 9.10
C VAL A 63 8.05 12.49 8.68
N VAL A 64 7.13 13.12 9.40
CA VAL A 64 6.73 14.51 9.14
C VAL A 64 7.93 15.46 9.25
N ASN A 65 8.77 15.30 10.27
CA ASN A 65 9.97 16.12 10.43
C ASN A 65 10.96 15.95 9.26
N LYS A 66 11.10 14.74 8.70
CA LYS A 66 11.93 14.49 7.52
C LYS A 66 11.35 15.19 6.29
N ILE A 67 10.03 15.09 6.09
CA ILE A 67 9.33 15.75 4.99
C ILE A 67 9.49 17.27 5.05
N LEU A 68 9.29 17.88 6.23
CA LEU A 68 9.38 19.33 6.41
C LEU A 68 10.79 19.89 6.19
N LYS A 69 11.83 19.11 6.48
CA LYS A 69 13.23 19.50 6.25
C LYS A 69 13.71 19.25 4.83
N SER A 70 12.93 18.50 4.03
CA SER A 70 13.36 18.10 2.70
C SER A 70 13.24 19.24 1.68
N LYS A 71 14.18 19.28 0.73
CA LYS A 71 14.11 20.20 -0.42
C LYS A 71 13.08 19.76 -1.45
N ILE A 72 12.96 18.45 -1.66
CA ILE A 72 12.00 17.83 -2.59
C ILE A 72 11.49 16.52 -1.98
N VAL A 73 10.19 16.28 -2.12
CA VAL A 73 9.55 15.00 -1.83
C VAL A 73 9.15 14.31 -3.13
N TYR A 74 9.65 13.10 -3.36
CA TYR A 74 9.24 12.23 -4.44
C TYR A 74 8.19 11.24 -3.95
N VAL A 75 7.02 11.22 -4.56
CA VAL A 75 5.95 10.26 -4.25
C VAL A 75 5.89 9.23 -5.36
N VAL A 76 6.11 7.97 -5.02
CA VAL A 76 6.12 6.84 -5.95
C VAL A 76 4.96 5.93 -5.63
N SER A 77 4.12 5.64 -6.61
CA SER A 77 3.08 4.63 -6.45
C SER A 77 2.80 3.89 -7.75
N ARG A 78 2.28 2.66 -7.63
CA ARG A 78 1.94 1.78 -8.76
C ARG A 78 0.48 1.37 -8.74
N VAL A 79 -0.12 1.30 -9.93
CA VAL A 79 -1.43 0.70 -10.25
C VAL A 79 -2.51 1.03 -9.23
N SER A 80 -2.74 0.17 -8.23
CA SER A 80 -3.82 0.33 -7.24
C SER A 80 -3.58 1.46 -6.24
N SER A 81 -2.36 1.97 -6.12
CA SER A 81 -2.00 3.06 -5.20
C SER A 81 -1.78 4.41 -5.91
N ILE A 82 -2.09 4.52 -7.22
CA ILE A 82 -1.91 5.77 -7.99
C ILE A 82 -2.71 6.91 -7.37
N HIS A 83 -4.02 6.71 -7.16
CA HIS A 83 -4.89 7.74 -6.60
C HIS A 83 -4.46 8.18 -5.20
N ALA A 84 -4.00 7.25 -4.36
CA ALA A 84 -3.47 7.58 -3.04
C ALA A 84 -2.20 8.45 -3.13
N GLY A 85 -1.32 8.16 -4.10
CA GLY A 85 -0.10 8.94 -4.35
C GLY A 85 -0.37 10.33 -4.93
N GLU A 86 -1.31 10.44 -5.87
CA GLU A 86 -1.77 11.72 -6.40
C GLU A 86 -2.41 12.57 -5.29
N TYR A 87 -3.24 11.95 -4.47
CA TYR A 87 -3.88 12.62 -3.34
C TYR A 87 -2.85 13.15 -2.34
N LEU A 88 -1.90 12.32 -1.92
CA LEU A 88 -0.82 12.74 -1.03
C LEU A 88 -0.01 13.89 -1.64
N THR A 89 0.32 13.78 -2.93
CA THR A 89 1.07 14.82 -3.66
C THR A 89 0.32 16.15 -3.66
N SER A 90 -0.98 16.14 -3.91
CA SER A 90 -1.84 17.32 -3.84
C SER A 90 -1.79 17.96 -2.45
N ARG A 91 -1.93 17.17 -1.38
CA ARG A 91 -1.89 17.67 0.00
C ARG A 91 -0.53 18.28 0.37
N LEU A 92 0.57 17.63 0.01
CA LEU A 92 1.91 18.18 0.24
C LEU A 92 2.13 19.50 -0.50
N ARG A 93 1.66 19.61 -1.75
CA ARG A 93 1.74 20.85 -2.54
C ARG A 93 0.90 21.99 -1.93
N ILE A 94 -0.28 21.69 -1.39
CA ILE A 94 -1.09 22.68 -0.65
C ILE A 94 -0.32 23.21 0.57
N CYS A 95 0.45 22.36 1.23
CA CYS A 95 1.36 22.75 2.32
C CYS A 95 2.64 23.46 1.83
N LYS A 96 2.74 23.82 0.55
CA LYS A 96 3.91 24.45 -0.11
C LYS A 96 5.18 23.59 -0.06
N ILE A 97 5.04 22.28 0.08
CA ILE A 97 6.15 21.32 0.02
C ILE A 97 6.40 20.96 -1.45
N LYS A 98 7.62 21.17 -1.94
CA LYS A 98 7.99 20.85 -3.32
C LYS A 98 7.92 19.33 -3.52
N THR A 99 6.96 18.89 -4.33
CA THR A 99 6.62 17.47 -4.48
C THR A 99 6.48 17.04 -5.94
N ILE A 100 7.13 15.94 -6.30
CA ILE A 100 7.11 15.32 -7.63
C ILE A 100 6.46 13.95 -7.52
N PHE A 101 5.42 13.70 -8.32
CA PHE A 101 4.78 12.40 -8.40
C PHE A 101 5.41 11.58 -9.53
N ILE A 102 5.78 10.34 -9.23
CA ILE A 102 6.41 9.41 -10.16
C ILE A 102 5.49 8.19 -10.32
N SER A 103 4.85 8.09 -11.47
CA SER A 103 4.02 6.94 -11.86
C SER A 103 4.80 5.92 -12.68
N ASP A 104 5.79 6.36 -13.46
CA ASP A 104 6.65 5.48 -14.24
C ASP A 104 7.84 5.00 -13.40
N VAL A 105 7.89 3.69 -13.20
CA VAL A 105 8.93 3.05 -12.39
C VAL A 105 10.27 2.94 -13.10
N ASN A 106 10.29 3.03 -14.43
CA ASN A 106 11.55 3.06 -15.18
C ASN A 106 12.38 4.31 -14.85
N LEU A 107 11.73 5.37 -14.36
CA LEU A 107 12.40 6.60 -13.93
C LEU A 107 12.98 6.50 -12.51
N LEU A 108 12.64 5.47 -11.73
CA LEU A 108 13.07 5.39 -10.33
C LEU A 108 14.57 5.25 -10.19
N ASP A 109 15.20 4.39 -10.99
CA ASP A 109 16.64 4.16 -10.89
C ASP A 109 17.40 5.46 -11.16
N THR A 110 17.01 6.17 -12.23
CA THR A 110 17.59 7.48 -12.56
C THR A 110 17.34 8.52 -11.46
N ILE A 111 16.15 8.56 -10.88
CA ILE A 111 15.84 9.53 -9.81
C ILE A 111 16.66 9.23 -8.56
N ILE A 112 16.76 7.96 -8.16
CA ILE A 112 17.53 7.54 -6.99
C ILE A 112 19.03 7.86 -7.17
N GLU A 113 19.57 7.67 -8.37
CA GLU A 113 20.98 7.98 -8.69
C GLU A 113 21.32 9.47 -8.53
N HIS A 114 20.37 10.37 -8.80
CA HIS A 114 20.59 11.82 -8.75
C HIS A 114 20.08 12.46 -7.46
N MET A 115 19.51 11.65 -6.56
CA MET A 115 18.89 12.13 -5.33
C MET A 115 19.96 12.53 -4.31
N THR A 116 19.71 13.64 -3.61
CA THR A 116 20.59 14.14 -2.56
C THR A 116 20.09 13.75 -1.17
N SER A 117 20.95 13.85 -0.15
CA SER A 117 20.59 13.54 1.25
C SER A 117 19.53 14.46 1.85
N GLU A 118 19.22 15.57 1.17
CA GLU A 118 18.23 16.55 1.60
C GLU A 118 16.86 16.33 0.94
N GLU A 119 16.69 15.25 0.19
CA GLU A 119 15.45 14.90 -0.49
C GLU A 119 14.84 13.65 0.15
N VAL A 120 13.53 13.48 -0.02
CA VAL A 120 12.77 12.37 0.56
C VAL A 120 12.00 11.64 -0.52
N ILE A 121 11.96 10.31 -0.44
CA ILE A 121 11.16 9.47 -1.32
C ILE A 121 10.14 8.68 -0.50
N ILE A 122 8.89 8.68 -0.94
CA ILE A 122 7.77 7.98 -0.33
C ILE A 122 7.28 6.92 -1.30
N PHE A 123 7.48 5.65 -0.94
CA PHE A 123 6.96 4.51 -1.69
C PHE A 123 5.59 4.10 -1.15
N LEU A 124 4.55 4.20 -1.98
CA LEU A 124 3.20 3.74 -1.66
C LEU A 124 2.92 2.42 -2.36
N SER A 125 2.75 1.37 -1.57
CA SER A 125 2.39 0.03 -2.04
C SER A 125 1.56 -0.70 -1.00
N GLN A 126 0.39 -1.21 -1.40
CA GLN A 126 -0.50 -1.97 -0.52
C GLN A 126 0.09 -3.33 -0.11
N SER A 127 0.90 -3.97 -0.96
CA SER A 127 1.46 -5.30 -0.69
C SER A 127 2.89 -5.28 -0.15
N GLY A 128 3.55 -4.12 -0.11
CA GLY A 128 4.95 -3.95 0.33
C GLY A 128 6.02 -4.65 -0.53
N GLY A 129 5.63 -5.67 -1.31
CA GLY A 129 6.48 -6.42 -2.22
C GLY A 129 5.95 -6.34 -3.64
N ARG A 130 6.76 -5.76 -4.53
CA ARG A 130 6.81 -6.12 -5.95
C ARG A 130 8.15 -5.65 -6.52
N ARG A 131 9.20 -6.43 -6.24
CA ARG A 131 10.36 -6.57 -7.14
C ARG A 131 10.06 -7.76 -8.05
N LYS A 132 9.97 -7.50 -9.35
CA LYS A 132 10.43 -8.41 -10.40
C LYS A 132 11.46 -7.61 -11.17
#